data_AF-A0A8H3KTA0-F1
#
_entry.id   AF-A0A8H3KTA0-F1
#
_cell.length_a   1.000
_cell.length_b   1.000
_cell.length_c   1.000
_cell.angle_alpha   90.00
_cell.angle_beta   90.00
_cell.angle_gamma   90.00
#
_symmetry.space_group_name_H-M   'P 1'
#
loop_
_entity.id
_entity.type
_entity.pdbx_description
1 polymer ?
#
loop_
_entity_poly.entity_id
_entity_poly.type
_entity_poly.pdbx_seq_one_letter_code
_entity_poly.pdbx_strand_id
1 'polypeptide(L)'
;MQDEIQEDDLEAGPGPTTQAHREMQRNEQTPITQETDIIFVERNHDPARQHNNLRNITVWEGKVPSSNNPKYAFNKQQAEQTKYADAPYMPQLIEASREAITGVLQEELRRKDQIKTALVVNATYVNYKYKGKGDPTDKANYETKELNTYHRGKMGVLLSEKDIDKHLAKTVSHIDKKISDQLILESGFILRYINYISIETYPFCRATDITKSEDDKYVQKNHFLWIKNHDGLRFKDTKHHGKRYSCNRCDISWSSKAT
;
A
#
# COMPACT_ATOMS: atom_id res chain seq x y z
N MET A 1 50.56 65.15 6.74
CA MET A 1 51.15 65.38 5.41
C MET A 1 50.07 64.99 4.41
N GLN A 2 49.63 65.97 3.64
CA GLN A 2 48.55 65.87 2.65
C GLN A 2 49.07 65.24 1.35
N ASP A 3 48.13 65.06 0.42
CA ASP A 3 48.23 64.91 -1.05
C ASP A 3 48.22 63.44 -1.55
N GLU A 4 47.11 62.93 -2.11
CA GLU A 4 46.39 63.23 -3.38
C GLU A 4 47.10 62.69 -4.64
N ILE A 5 46.58 61.60 -5.23
CA ILE A 5 45.74 61.48 -6.45
C ILE A 5 46.60 61.17 -7.71
N GLN A 6 46.33 60.05 -8.39
CA GLN A 6 45.94 60.07 -9.81
C GLN A 6 45.36 58.73 -10.31
N GLU A 7 44.17 58.87 -10.90
CA GLU A 7 43.39 57.92 -11.71
C GLU A 7 44.00 57.71 -13.10
N ASP A 8 43.75 56.54 -13.68
CA ASP A 8 43.28 56.30 -15.06
C ASP A 8 43.05 54.77 -15.16
N ASP A 9 41.88 54.16 -15.39
CA ASP A 9 40.73 54.27 -16.29
C ASP A 9 40.69 53.08 -17.28
N LEU A 10 39.56 52.36 -17.20
CA LEU A 10 38.90 51.40 -18.13
C LEU A 10 39.69 50.29 -18.86
N GLU A 11 39.36 49.03 -18.55
CA GLU A 11 38.56 48.22 -19.48
C GLU A 11 37.90 46.99 -18.81
N ALA A 12 36.67 46.71 -19.24
CA ALA A 12 35.81 45.65 -18.71
C ALA A 12 35.86 44.38 -19.56
N GLY A 13 36.35 43.29 -18.94
CA GLY A 13 35.96 41.88 -19.17
C GLY A 13 36.51 41.16 -20.42
N PRO A 14 36.40 39.81 -20.49
CA PRO A 14 35.73 38.89 -19.56
C PRO A 14 36.69 37.89 -18.88
N GLY A 15 36.38 37.53 -17.64
CA GLY A 15 37.15 36.56 -16.87
C GLY A 15 36.97 35.11 -17.34
N PRO A 16 37.97 34.27 -17.00
CA PRO A 16 37.71 32.89 -16.59
C PRO A 16 38.40 32.68 -15.24
N THR A 17 37.64 32.69 -14.14
CA THR A 17 38.17 32.20 -12.86
C THR A 17 37.51 30.88 -12.54
N THR A 18 38.18 29.83 -12.99
CA THR A 18 38.14 28.50 -12.38
C THR A 18 38.38 28.66 -10.88
N GLN A 19 37.35 28.47 -10.07
CA GLN A 19 37.51 28.23 -8.64
C GLN A 19 36.95 26.86 -8.31
N ALA A 20 37.80 26.10 -7.63
CA ALA A 20 37.64 24.70 -7.30
C ALA A 20 36.30 24.41 -6.61
N HIS A 21 35.54 23.51 -7.22
CA HIS A 21 34.46 22.81 -6.56
C HIS A 21 35.09 21.98 -5.43
N ARG A 22 34.94 22.43 -4.18
CA ARG A 22 35.16 21.58 -3.01
C ARG A 22 34.15 20.43 -3.10
N GLU A 23 34.60 19.29 -3.62
CA GLU A 23 33.98 18.01 -3.31
C GLU A 23 34.00 17.87 -1.79
N MET A 24 32.88 18.22 -1.15
CA MET A 24 32.52 17.57 0.09
C MET A 24 32.38 16.09 -0.25
N GLN A 25 33.46 15.34 -0.02
CA GLN A 25 33.36 13.92 0.26
C GLN A 25 32.43 13.79 1.46
N ARG A 26 31.14 13.70 1.18
CA ARG A 26 30.18 13.10 2.09
C ARG A 26 30.64 11.66 2.18
N ASN A 27 31.46 11.38 3.20
CA ASN A 27 31.59 10.03 3.70
C ASN A 27 30.17 9.58 4.01
N GLU A 28 29.57 8.86 3.08
CA GLU A 28 28.51 7.90 3.35
C GLU A 28 29.13 6.74 4.13
N GLN A 29 29.66 7.05 5.32
CA GLN A 29 29.61 6.10 6.41
C GLN A 29 28.13 6.04 6.79
N THR A 30 27.39 5.18 6.10
CA THR A 30 26.13 4.65 6.59
C THR A 30 26.39 4.25 8.04
N PRO A 31 25.72 4.87 9.03
CA PRO A 31 25.82 4.39 10.39
C PRO A 31 25.38 2.94 10.36
N ILE A 32 26.17 2.06 10.98
CA ILE A 32 25.86 0.64 11.18
C ILE A 32 24.38 0.57 11.59
N THR A 33 23.53 0.13 10.66
CA THR A 33 22.08 0.34 10.73
C THR A 33 21.57 -0.39 11.96
N GLN A 34 21.21 0.35 13.02
CA GLN A 34 20.27 -0.14 14.01
C GLN A 34 19.08 -0.66 13.21
N GLU A 35 18.78 -1.96 13.30
CA GLU A 35 17.85 -2.62 12.39
C GLU A 35 16.46 -1.98 12.50
N THR A 36 16.20 -1.03 11.60
CA THR A 36 15.06 -0.14 11.69
C THR A 36 13.78 -0.91 11.42
N ASP A 37 12.71 -0.45 12.06
CA ASP A 37 11.35 -0.90 11.80
C ASP A 37 10.92 -0.63 10.33
N ILE A 38 9.76 -1.13 9.92
CA ILE A 38 9.23 -0.83 8.58
C ILE A 38 9.01 0.67 8.43
N ILE A 39 9.66 1.27 7.43
CA ILE A 39 9.44 2.65 7.02
C ILE A 39 8.57 2.65 5.77
N PHE A 40 7.40 3.27 5.86
CA PHE A 40 6.51 3.44 4.72
C PHE A 40 6.88 4.69 3.93
N VAL A 41 7.01 4.51 2.61
CA VAL A 41 7.23 5.60 1.66
C VAL A 41 6.04 5.67 0.71
N GLU A 42 5.50 6.87 0.50
CA GLU A 42 4.46 7.10 -0.50
C GLU A 42 5.06 6.87 -1.90
N ARG A 43 4.45 5.97 -2.68
CA ARG A 43 4.95 5.54 -3.99
C ARG A 43 4.02 6.00 -5.11
N ASN A 44 4.63 6.34 -6.24
CA ASN A 44 3.93 6.38 -7.51
C ASN A 44 3.54 4.95 -7.91
N HIS A 45 2.38 4.80 -8.55
CA HIS A 45 1.77 3.51 -8.81
C HIS A 45 2.65 2.59 -9.68
N ASP A 46 2.79 1.33 -9.26
CA ASP A 46 3.47 0.25 -10.00
C ASP A 46 2.58 -0.24 -11.17
N PRO A 47 3.00 -0.11 -12.44
CA PRO A 47 2.22 -0.57 -13.60
C PRO A 47 1.92 -2.07 -13.59
N ALA A 48 2.70 -2.89 -12.89
CA ALA A 48 2.45 -4.33 -12.77
C ALA A 48 1.24 -4.65 -11.87
N ARG A 49 0.73 -3.67 -11.12
CA ARG A 49 -0.46 -3.82 -10.26
C ARG A 49 -1.71 -3.42 -11.03
N GLN A 50 -2.51 -4.41 -11.44
CA GLN A 50 -3.72 -4.18 -12.22
C GLN A 50 -4.85 -3.54 -11.37
N HIS A 51 -5.05 -2.21 -11.45
CA HIS A 51 -6.27 -1.58 -10.95
C HIS A 51 -6.73 -0.41 -11.84
N ASN A 52 -8.00 -0.41 -12.27
CA ASN A 52 -8.49 0.49 -13.34
C ASN A 52 -8.82 1.94 -12.92
N ASN A 53 -8.75 2.29 -11.63
CA ASN A 53 -9.14 3.62 -11.11
C ASN A 53 -7.95 4.40 -10.54
N LEU A 54 -6.99 4.70 -11.41
CA LEU A 54 -5.60 5.07 -11.09
C LEU A 54 -5.37 6.49 -10.54
N ARG A 55 -6.34 7.41 -10.65
CA ARG A 55 -6.09 8.83 -10.33
C ARG A 55 -6.26 9.21 -8.86
N ASN A 56 -6.94 8.38 -8.06
CA ASN A 56 -7.34 8.72 -6.70
C ASN A 56 -6.79 7.74 -5.63
N ILE A 57 -5.85 6.88 -6.01
CA ILE A 57 -5.24 5.92 -5.09
C ILE A 57 -3.94 6.51 -4.53
N THR A 58 -3.78 6.47 -3.21
CA THR A 58 -2.49 6.67 -2.56
C THR A 58 -1.94 5.29 -2.18
N VAL A 59 -0.69 5.02 -2.51
CA VAL A 59 -0.01 3.75 -2.17
C VAL A 59 1.19 4.07 -1.30
N TRP A 60 1.20 3.53 -0.10
CA TRP A 60 2.36 3.53 0.78
C TRP A 60 3.01 2.17 0.71
N GLU A 61 4.33 2.09 0.54
CA GLU A 61 5.06 0.83 0.51
C GLU A 61 6.18 0.82 1.53
N GLY A 62 6.23 -0.25 2.31
CA GLY A 62 7.28 -0.53 3.27
C GLY A 62 7.99 -1.83 2.89
N LYS A 63 9.32 -1.81 2.88
CA LYS A 63 10.14 -3.01 2.76
C LYS A 63 10.12 -3.74 4.09
N VAL A 64 9.80 -5.02 4.08
CA VAL A 64 9.83 -5.85 5.29
C VAL A 64 11.28 -6.19 5.63
N PRO A 65 11.76 -5.95 6.87
CA PRO A 65 13.10 -6.33 7.27
C PRO A 65 13.35 -7.83 7.14
N SER A 66 14.62 -8.18 6.94
CA SER A 66 15.06 -9.57 6.96
C SER A 66 14.96 -10.16 8.36
N SER A 67 14.97 -11.49 8.45
CA SER A 67 14.99 -12.23 9.71
C SER A 67 16.20 -11.99 10.62
N ASN A 68 17.24 -11.30 10.15
CA ASN A 68 18.33 -10.82 11.00
C ASN A 68 17.82 -9.82 12.06
N ASN A 69 16.77 -9.05 11.71
CA ASN A 69 16.09 -8.17 12.67
C ASN A 69 15.27 -9.02 13.65
N PRO A 70 15.55 -8.98 14.97
CA PRO A 70 14.84 -9.79 15.95
C PRO A 70 13.32 -9.61 15.92
N LYS A 71 12.85 -8.37 15.65
CA LYS A 71 11.43 -8.04 15.52
C LYS A 71 10.76 -8.74 14.32
N TYR A 72 11.56 -9.09 13.31
CA TYR A 72 11.13 -9.73 12.08
C TYR A 72 11.74 -11.12 11.89
N ALA A 73 12.20 -11.77 12.96
CA ALA A 73 12.85 -13.09 12.93
C ALA A 73 11.98 -14.19 12.28
N PHE A 74 10.66 -14.00 12.26
CA PHE A 74 9.70 -14.87 11.58
C PHE A 74 9.84 -14.86 10.06
N ASN A 75 10.40 -13.80 9.47
CA ASN A 75 10.53 -13.59 8.03
C ASN A 75 11.71 -14.39 7.43
N LYS A 76 11.76 -15.69 7.74
CA LYS A 76 12.78 -16.65 7.31
C LYS A 76 12.12 -17.85 6.68
N GLN A 77 12.73 -18.38 5.62
CA GLN A 77 12.19 -19.52 4.87
C GLN A 77 11.69 -20.64 5.81
N GLN A 78 10.45 -21.04 5.61
CA GLN A 78 9.88 -22.15 6.37
C GLN A 78 10.57 -23.47 5.98
N ALA A 79 10.69 -24.39 6.95
CA ALA A 79 11.16 -25.72 6.64
C ALA A 79 10.12 -26.44 5.76
N GLU A 80 10.58 -27.29 4.83
CA GLU A 80 9.70 -27.97 3.86
C GLU A 80 8.57 -28.79 4.49
N GLN A 81 8.78 -29.26 5.73
CA GLN A 81 7.84 -30.09 6.45
C GLN A 81 6.87 -29.30 7.35
N THR A 82 7.12 -28.00 7.53
CA THR A 82 6.28 -27.14 8.38
C THR A 82 5.06 -26.70 7.59
N LYS A 83 3.86 -26.94 8.14
CA LYS A 83 2.65 -26.37 7.55
C LYS A 83 2.61 -24.88 7.87
N TYR A 84 2.24 -24.07 6.90
CA TYR A 84 2.12 -22.62 7.09
C TYR A 84 1.24 -22.26 8.29
N ALA A 85 0.16 -23.02 8.52
CA ALA A 85 -0.75 -22.84 9.64
C ALA A 85 -0.09 -22.96 11.04
N ASP A 86 1.04 -23.67 11.15
CA ASP A 86 1.74 -23.85 12.42
C ASP A 86 2.57 -22.62 12.81
N ALA A 87 2.96 -21.80 11.82
CA ALA A 87 3.78 -20.60 12.02
C ALA A 87 3.44 -19.52 10.97
N PRO A 88 2.23 -18.93 11.03
CA PRO A 88 1.78 -17.96 10.03
C PRO A 88 2.56 -16.65 10.14
N TYR A 89 2.86 -16.04 9.00
CA TYR A 89 3.64 -14.81 8.94
C TYR A 89 2.77 -13.58 9.21
N MET A 90 1.52 -13.59 8.75
CA MET A 90 0.68 -12.39 8.77
C MET A 90 0.37 -11.86 10.18
N PRO A 91 0.04 -12.70 11.18
CA PRO A 91 -0.15 -12.21 12.55
C PRO A 91 1.10 -11.52 13.10
N GLN A 92 2.27 -12.13 12.91
CA GLN A 92 3.55 -11.61 13.40
C GLN A 92 3.97 -10.34 12.66
N LEU A 93 3.76 -10.27 11.34
CA LEU A 93 4.02 -9.07 10.54
C LEU A 93 3.16 -7.90 11.00
N ILE A 94 1.86 -8.11 11.20
CA ILE A 94 0.95 -7.04 11.62
C ILE A 94 1.18 -6.64 13.07
N GLU A 95 1.59 -7.55 13.95
CA GLU A 95 2.03 -7.21 15.30
C GLU A 95 3.29 -6.35 15.29
N ALA A 96 4.33 -6.80 14.58
CA ALA A 96 5.59 -6.07 14.47
C ALA A 96 5.40 -4.68 13.86
N SER A 97 4.66 -4.58 12.76
CA SER A 97 4.51 -3.31 12.02
C SER A 97 3.27 -2.50 12.39
N ARG A 98 2.57 -2.87 13.47
CA ARG A 98 1.28 -2.26 13.87
C ARG A 98 1.36 -0.74 13.94
N GLU A 99 2.36 -0.22 14.64
CA GLU A 99 2.52 1.22 14.86
C GLU A 99 2.71 1.96 13.53
N ALA A 100 3.62 1.47 12.69
CA ALA A 100 3.90 2.05 11.38
C ALA A 100 2.68 2.03 10.44
N ILE A 101 1.93 0.91 10.41
CA ILE A 101 0.71 0.79 9.60
C ILE A 101 -0.37 1.74 10.11
N THR A 102 -0.59 1.77 11.43
CA THR A 102 -1.60 2.64 12.05
C THR A 102 -1.29 4.11 11.77
N GLY A 103 -0.03 4.53 11.89
CA GLY A 103 0.39 5.91 11.59
C GLY A 103 0.06 6.33 10.15
N VAL A 104 0.30 5.45 9.16
CA VAL A 104 -0.08 5.71 7.77
C VAL A 104 -1.60 5.82 7.62
N LEU A 105 -2.37 4.90 8.22
CA LEU A 105 -3.84 4.93 8.12
C LEU A 105 -4.45 6.16 8.79
N GLN A 106 -3.91 6.61 9.92
CA GLN A 106 -4.32 7.83 10.60
C GLN A 106 -4.02 9.07 9.77
N GLU A 107 -2.82 9.17 9.19
CA GLU A 107 -2.45 10.28 8.30
C GLU A 107 -3.35 10.32 7.06
N GLU A 108 -3.66 9.17 6.49
CA GLU A 108 -4.54 9.06 5.32
C GLU A 108 -6.00 9.40 5.65
N LEU A 109 -6.49 9.01 6.83
CA LEU A 109 -7.78 9.45 7.37
C LEU A 109 -7.81 10.97 7.55
N ARG A 110 -6.76 11.57 8.14
CA ARG A 110 -6.67 13.02 8.32
C ARG A 110 -6.67 13.78 6.99
N ARG A 111 -6.02 13.25 5.95
CA ARG A 111 -5.96 13.84 4.61
C ARG A 111 -7.30 13.77 3.86
N LYS A 112 -8.09 12.72 4.08
CA LYS A 112 -9.23 12.35 3.22
C LYS A 112 -10.58 12.25 3.95
N ASP A 113 -10.62 12.51 5.26
CA ASP A 113 -11.72 12.31 6.22
C ASP A 113 -12.14 10.84 6.37
N GLN A 114 -12.51 10.21 5.26
CA GLN A 114 -12.96 8.82 5.19
C GLN A 114 -12.23 8.11 4.06
N ILE A 115 -11.78 6.89 4.33
CA ILE A 115 -11.01 6.11 3.34
C ILE A 115 -11.57 4.71 3.15
N LYS A 116 -11.42 4.21 1.92
CA LYS A 116 -11.34 2.77 1.67
C LYS A 116 -9.88 2.37 1.69
N THR A 117 -9.57 1.23 2.28
CA THR A 117 -8.19 0.76 2.37
C THR A 117 -8.06 -0.74 2.19
N ALA A 118 -6.92 -1.18 1.65
CA ALA A 118 -6.51 -2.58 1.68
C ALA A 118 -5.00 -2.68 1.90
N LEU A 119 -4.59 -3.67 2.69
CA LEU A 119 -3.18 -4.04 2.76
C LEU A 119 -2.88 -5.06 1.65
N VAL A 120 -1.70 -4.97 1.08
CA VAL A 120 -1.17 -5.90 0.09
C VAL A 120 0.19 -6.36 0.54
N VAL A 121 0.47 -7.66 0.50
CA VAL A 121 1.82 -8.18 0.74
C VAL A 121 2.38 -8.81 -0.53
N ASN A 122 3.67 -8.61 -0.78
CA ASN A 122 4.41 -9.33 -1.81
C ASN A 122 5.17 -10.48 -1.14
N ALA A 123 4.79 -11.71 -1.46
CA ALA A 123 5.41 -12.92 -0.93
C ALA A 123 6.24 -13.64 -2.00
N THR A 124 7.44 -14.07 -1.62
CA THR A 124 8.27 -14.96 -2.43
C THR A 124 8.09 -16.40 -1.97
N TYR A 125 7.77 -17.27 -2.93
CA TYR A 125 7.70 -18.70 -2.77
C TYR A 125 8.84 -19.34 -3.54
N VAL A 126 9.37 -20.45 -3.05
CA VAL A 126 10.40 -21.23 -3.73
C VAL A 126 10.03 -22.69 -3.79
N ASN A 127 10.43 -23.34 -4.88
CA ASN A 127 10.34 -24.79 -5.05
C ASN A 127 11.72 -25.30 -5.46
N TYR A 128 12.16 -26.39 -4.83
CA TYR A 128 13.40 -27.08 -5.16
C TYR A 128 13.08 -28.40 -5.85
N LYS A 129 13.53 -28.55 -7.10
CA LYS A 129 13.35 -29.76 -7.87
C LYS A 129 14.69 -30.44 -8.10
N TYR A 130 14.84 -31.67 -7.60
CA TYR A 130 16.06 -32.45 -7.81
C TYR A 130 16.25 -32.74 -9.30
N LYS A 131 17.45 -32.50 -9.82
CA LYS A 131 17.79 -32.68 -11.25
C LYS A 131 17.93 -34.15 -11.65
N GLY A 132 17.89 -35.09 -10.70
CA GLY A 132 18.04 -36.53 -10.98
C GLY A 132 19.50 -36.98 -11.16
N LYS A 133 20.48 -36.11 -10.90
CA LYS A 133 21.92 -36.39 -11.03
C LYS A 133 22.68 -35.73 -9.88
N GLY A 134 23.72 -36.41 -9.38
CA GLY A 134 24.57 -35.93 -8.30
C GLY A 134 24.14 -36.44 -6.92
N ASP A 135 24.69 -35.84 -5.87
CA ASP A 135 24.33 -36.11 -4.49
C ASP A 135 23.03 -35.34 -4.13
N PRO A 136 21.95 -36.01 -3.67
CA PRO A 136 20.72 -35.36 -3.22
C PRO A 136 20.89 -34.44 -2.01
N THR A 137 22.01 -34.51 -1.29
CA THR A 137 22.30 -33.60 -0.17
C THR A 137 22.93 -32.29 -0.62
N ASP A 138 23.43 -32.22 -1.85
CA ASP A 138 24.02 -31.02 -2.43
C ASP A 138 22.96 -30.17 -3.15
N LYS A 139 22.76 -28.94 -2.64
CA LYS A 139 21.83 -27.96 -3.18
C LYS A 139 22.12 -27.59 -4.64
N ALA A 140 23.35 -27.72 -5.12
CA ALA A 140 23.70 -27.45 -6.52
C ALA A 140 22.98 -28.40 -7.50
N ASN A 141 22.58 -29.58 -7.02
CA ASN A 141 21.86 -30.59 -7.80
C ASN A 141 20.34 -30.35 -7.85
N TYR A 142 19.87 -29.23 -7.31
CA TYR A 142 18.48 -28.81 -7.40
C TYR A 142 18.32 -27.65 -8.38
N GLU A 143 17.22 -27.65 -9.10
CA GLU A 143 16.70 -26.49 -9.82
C GLU A 143 15.80 -25.69 -8.85
N THR A 144 15.98 -24.38 -8.81
CA THR A 144 15.17 -23.49 -7.95
C THR A 144 14.20 -22.70 -8.81
N LYS A 145 12.91 -22.81 -8.51
CA LYS A 145 11.88 -21.97 -9.11
C LYS A 145 11.38 -20.98 -8.07
N GLU A 146 11.44 -19.69 -8.39
CA GLU A 146 10.88 -18.63 -7.55
C GLU A 146 9.55 -18.14 -8.12
N LEU A 147 8.60 -17.87 -7.23
CA LEU A 147 7.30 -17.29 -7.56
C LEU A 147 7.06 -16.10 -6.63
N ASN A 148 6.87 -14.92 -7.22
CA ASN A 148 6.52 -13.71 -6.48
C ASN A 148 5.03 -13.40 -6.69
N THR A 149 4.28 -13.37 -5.60
CA THR A 149 2.82 -13.19 -5.65
C THR A 149 2.37 -12.09 -4.71
N TYR A 150 1.50 -11.21 -5.21
CA TYR A 150 0.83 -10.20 -4.42
C TYR A 150 -0.46 -10.74 -3.81
N HIS A 151 -0.54 -10.74 -2.47
CA HIS A 151 -1.73 -11.11 -1.73
C HIS A 151 -2.41 -9.87 -1.18
N ARG A 152 -3.53 -9.51 -1.81
CA ARG A 152 -4.35 -8.38 -1.41
C ARG A 152 -5.36 -8.79 -0.34
N GLY A 153 -5.34 -8.08 0.78
CA GLY A 153 -6.32 -8.18 1.85
C GLY A 153 -7.72 -7.71 1.45
N LYS A 154 -8.67 -7.89 2.36
CA LYS A 154 -10.04 -7.44 2.13
C LYS A 154 -10.09 -5.91 2.17
N MET A 155 -10.72 -5.31 1.16
CA MET A 155 -11.02 -3.87 1.20
C MET A 155 -11.88 -3.54 2.43
N GLY A 156 -11.43 -2.60 3.25
CA GLY A 156 -12.14 -2.04 4.38
C GLY A 156 -12.57 -0.61 4.12
N VAL A 157 -13.59 -0.16 4.85
CA VAL A 157 -13.94 1.26 4.96
C VAL A 157 -13.54 1.68 6.37
N LEU A 158 -12.76 2.76 6.47
CA LEU A 158 -12.41 3.41 7.71
C LEU A 158 -13.11 4.77 7.74
N LEU A 159 -13.95 4.98 8.76
CA LEU A 159 -14.62 6.25 8.99
C LEU A 159 -13.98 7.04 10.13
N SER A 160 -13.23 6.33 10.97
CA SER A 160 -12.52 6.88 12.11
C SER A 160 -11.34 5.98 12.46
N GLU A 161 -10.44 6.47 13.28
CA GLU A 161 -9.30 5.69 13.76
C GLU A 161 -9.71 4.44 14.55
N LYS A 162 -10.88 4.47 15.19
CA LYS A 162 -11.44 3.33 15.94
C LYS A 162 -11.74 2.12 15.05
N ASP A 163 -11.84 2.33 13.73
CA ASP A 163 -12.08 1.25 12.77
C ASP A 163 -10.79 0.50 12.37
N ILE A 164 -9.61 1.05 12.69
CA ILE A 164 -8.30 0.54 12.21
C ILE A 164 -8.05 -0.87 12.72
N ASP A 165 -8.11 -1.11 14.03
CA ASP A 165 -7.82 -2.43 14.60
C ASP A 165 -8.73 -3.53 14.05
N LYS A 166 -10.01 -3.20 13.90
CA LYS A 166 -11.01 -4.10 13.31
C LYS A 166 -10.70 -4.39 11.85
N HIS A 167 -10.20 -3.42 11.10
CA HIS A 167 -9.76 -3.62 9.73
C HIS A 167 -8.51 -4.50 9.67
N LEU A 168 -7.49 -4.23 10.49
CA LEU A 168 -6.26 -5.01 10.53
C LEU A 168 -6.53 -6.48 10.85
N ALA A 169 -7.34 -6.77 11.88
CA ALA A 169 -7.71 -8.14 12.24
C ALA A 169 -8.37 -8.91 11.07
N LYS A 170 -9.28 -8.26 10.34
CA LYS A 170 -9.93 -8.87 9.16
C LYS A 170 -8.96 -9.08 8.01
N THR A 171 -8.04 -8.14 7.81
CA THR A 171 -7.06 -8.20 6.73
C THR A 171 -6.02 -9.30 6.98
N VAL A 172 -5.55 -9.46 8.22
CA VAL A 172 -4.69 -10.59 8.64
C VAL A 172 -5.30 -11.91 8.18
N SER A 173 -6.50 -12.23 8.65
CA SER A 173 -7.13 -13.52 8.33
C SER A 173 -7.33 -13.75 6.84
N HIS A 174 -7.57 -12.68 6.07
CA HIS A 174 -7.78 -12.80 4.63
C HIS A 174 -6.49 -13.08 3.87
N ILE A 175 -5.41 -12.36 4.17
CA ILE A 175 -4.11 -12.56 3.52
C ILE A 175 -3.51 -13.89 3.94
N ASP A 176 -3.61 -14.21 5.23
CA ASP A 176 -3.11 -15.48 5.79
C ASP A 176 -3.73 -16.68 5.09
N LYS A 177 -5.06 -16.65 4.91
CA LYS A 177 -5.78 -17.66 4.13
C LYS A 177 -5.30 -17.74 2.70
N LYS A 178 -5.10 -16.60 2.01
CA LYS A 178 -4.60 -16.61 0.61
C LYS A 178 -3.22 -17.22 0.47
N ILE A 179 -2.32 -16.95 1.42
CA ILE A 179 -0.99 -17.57 1.44
C ILE A 179 -1.13 -19.07 1.65
N SER A 180 -1.97 -19.51 2.59
CA SER A 180 -2.23 -20.92 2.82
C SER A 180 -2.82 -21.61 1.59
N ASP A 181 -3.84 -21.02 0.96
CA ASP A 181 -4.48 -21.55 -0.24
C ASP A 181 -3.47 -21.64 -1.40
N GLN A 182 -2.59 -20.65 -1.56
CA GLN A 182 -1.51 -20.67 -2.56
C GLN A 182 -0.55 -21.85 -2.35
N LEU A 183 -0.13 -22.10 -1.10
CA LEU A 183 0.77 -23.21 -0.77
C LEU A 183 0.12 -24.59 -0.96
N ILE A 184 -1.20 -24.69 -0.81
CA ILE A 184 -1.97 -25.91 -1.09
C ILE A 184 -2.09 -26.13 -2.61
N LEU A 185 -2.39 -25.08 -3.37
CA LEU A 185 -2.55 -25.15 -4.83
C LEU A 185 -1.21 -25.43 -5.54
N GLU A 186 -0.17 -24.71 -5.15
CA GLU A 186 1.19 -24.86 -5.68
C GLU A 186 2.00 -25.85 -4.84
N SER A 187 1.55 -27.10 -4.80
CA SER A 187 2.18 -28.17 -4.02
C SER A 187 3.71 -28.24 -4.25
N GLY A 188 4.48 -28.31 -3.16
CA GLY A 188 5.94 -28.33 -3.17
C GLY A 188 6.59 -26.95 -3.16
N PHE A 189 5.83 -25.86 -3.28
CA PHE A 189 6.36 -24.54 -2.94
C PHE A 189 6.36 -24.35 -1.42
N ILE A 190 7.36 -23.61 -0.95
CA ILE A 190 7.48 -23.13 0.42
C ILE A 190 7.53 -21.61 0.42
N LEU A 191 6.96 -21.00 1.46
CA LEU A 191 7.08 -19.56 1.66
C LEU A 191 8.51 -19.23 2.11
N ARG A 192 9.19 -18.37 1.35
CA ARG A 192 10.57 -17.97 1.64
C ARG A 192 10.62 -16.75 2.55
N TYR A 193 9.93 -15.67 2.15
CA TYR A 193 9.78 -14.45 2.93
C TYR A 193 8.72 -13.54 2.32
N ILE A 194 8.29 -12.54 3.08
CA ILE A 194 7.53 -11.38 2.61
C ILE A 194 8.54 -10.27 2.28
N ASN A 195 8.46 -9.74 1.05
CA ASN A 195 9.35 -8.67 0.57
C ASN A 195 8.88 -7.29 1.00
N TYR A 196 7.61 -7.01 0.72
CA TYR A 196 7.01 -5.70 0.83
C TYR A 196 5.60 -5.81 1.38
N ILE A 197 5.21 -4.79 2.13
CA ILE A 197 3.84 -4.53 2.51
C ILE A 197 3.44 -3.17 1.94
N SER A 198 2.25 -3.10 1.36
CA SER A 198 1.68 -1.87 0.85
C SER A 198 0.34 -1.57 1.49
N ILE A 199 0.04 -0.29 1.67
CA ILE A 199 -1.24 0.23 2.13
C ILE A 199 -1.81 1.03 0.98
N GLU A 200 -2.91 0.53 0.40
CA GLU A 200 -3.65 1.21 -0.65
C GLU A 200 -4.82 1.96 -0.02
N THR A 201 -4.89 3.28 -0.21
CA THR A 201 -5.99 4.09 0.28
C THR A 201 -6.70 4.81 -0.86
N TYR A 202 -8.01 5.01 -0.69
CA TYR A 202 -8.87 5.71 -1.63
C TYR A 202 -9.74 6.67 -0.84
N PRO A 203 -9.99 7.90 -1.34
CA PRO A 203 -10.99 8.77 -0.75
C PRO A 203 -12.35 8.08 -0.82
N PHE A 204 -13.08 8.13 0.28
CA PHE A 204 -14.40 7.52 0.38
C PHE A 204 -15.42 8.53 0.88
N CYS A 205 -16.16 9.13 -0.05
CA CYS A 205 -17.28 10.00 0.32
C CYS A 205 -18.55 9.17 0.51
N ARG A 206 -19.11 9.13 1.72
CA ARG A 206 -20.51 8.74 1.90
C ARG A 206 -21.41 9.90 1.47
N ALA A 207 -22.43 9.60 0.69
CA ALA A 207 -23.51 10.55 0.40
C ALA A 207 -24.43 10.64 1.63
N THR A 208 -24.06 11.43 2.63
CA THR A 208 -24.82 11.55 3.89
C THR A 208 -25.86 12.67 3.88
N ASP A 209 -25.73 13.67 3.01
CA ASP A 209 -26.63 14.83 2.95
C ASP A 209 -27.10 15.08 1.52
N ILE A 210 -27.75 14.10 0.89
CA ILE A 210 -28.43 14.36 -0.39
C ILE A 210 -29.86 14.78 -0.12
N THR A 211 -30.11 16.09 -0.21
CA THR A 211 -31.48 16.63 -0.26
C THR A 211 -31.96 16.65 -1.71
N LYS A 212 -33.20 16.18 -1.92
CA LYS A 212 -33.89 16.34 -3.20
C LYS A 212 -34.28 17.81 -3.33
N SER A 213 -33.70 18.54 -4.27
CA SER A 213 -34.17 19.88 -4.62
C SER A 213 -35.48 19.79 -5.42
N GLU A 214 -36.25 20.87 -5.43
CA GLU A 214 -37.55 20.96 -6.14
C GLU A 214 -37.43 20.68 -7.66
N ASP A 215 -36.23 20.83 -8.25
CA ASP A 215 -35.95 20.64 -9.67
C ASP A 215 -35.50 19.20 -10.05
N ASP A 216 -35.77 18.18 -9.21
CA ASP A 216 -35.23 16.82 -9.37
C ASP A 216 -33.69 16.72 -9.39
N LYS A 217 -32.99 17.80 -9.01
CA LYS A 217 -31.54 17.80 -8.77
C LYS A 217 -31.27 17.30 -7.35
N TYR A 218 -30.25 16.47 -7.20
CA TYR A 218 -29.80 15.94 -5.92
C TYR A 218 -28.61 16.76 -5.44
N VAL A 219 -28.76 17.46 -4.32
CA VAL A 219 -27.72 18.34 -3.78
C VAL A 219 -27.03 17.63 -2.63
N GLN A 220 -25.71 17.42 -2.72
CA GLN A 220 -24.89 17.07 -1.58
C GLN A 220 -24.32 18.36 -0.98
N LYS A 221 -24.30 18.53 0.35
CA LYS A 221 -23.62 19.68 0.97
C LYS A 221 -22.21 19.82 0.37
N ASN A 222 -21.98 20.94 -0.31
CA ASN A 222 -20.74 21.34 -0.98
C ASN A 222 -20.36 20.60 -2.29
N HIS A 223 -21.27 19.86 -2.93
CA HIS A 223 -21.05 19.33 -4.29
C HIS A 223 -22.37 19.06 -5.04
N PHE A 224 -22.48 19.56 -6.28
CA PHE A 224 -23.56 19.17 -7.18
C PHE A 224 -23.27 17.79 -7.77
N LEU A 225 -24.12 16.81 -7.48
CA LEU A 225 -24.05 15.50 -8.13
C LEU A 225 -24.90 15.54 -9.41
N TRP A 226 -24.26 15.70 -10.57
CA TRP A 226 -24.95 15.59 -11.86
C TRP A 226 -25.26 14.12 -12.17
N ILE A 227 -26.49 13.69 -11.88
CA ILE A 227 -26.99 12.39 -12.34
C ILE A 227 -27.39 12.54 -13.80
N LYS A 228 -26.47 12.20 -14.71
CA LYS A 228 -26.67 12.36 -16.17
C LYS A 228 -27.68 11.39 -16.80
N ASN A 229 -28.18 10.40 -16.08
CA ASN A 229 -29.12 9.43 -16.66
C ASN A 229 -30.04 8.82 -15.58
N HIS A 230 -31.27 9.34 -15.49
CA HIS A 230 -32.30 8.84 -14.58
C HIS A 230 -32.74 7.41 -14.93
N ASP A 231 -32.73 7.04 -16.21
CA ASP A 231 -33.14 5.71 -16.70
C ASP A 231 -32.13 4.61 -16.33
N GLY A 232 -30.93 4.99 -15.90
CA GLY A 232 -29.90 4.10 -15.39
C GLY A 232 -30.08 3.69 -13.92
N LEU A 233 -31.08 4.20 -13.21
CA LEU A 233 -31.35 3.84 -11.82
C LEU A 233 -32.20 2.56 -11.78
N ARG A 234 -31.64 1.47 -11.25
CA ARG A 234 -32.42 0.25 -11.01
C ARG A 234 -33.26 0.42 -9.76
N PHE A 235 -34.57 0.27 -9.90
CA PHE A 235 -35.51 0.12 -8.79
C PHE A 235 -35.37 -1.29 -8.21
N LYS A 236 -35.13 -1.40 -6.90
CA LYS A 236 -35.17 -2.69 -6.20
C LYS A 236 -36.08 -2.60 -4.98
N ASP A 237 -37.07 -3.48 -4.93
CA ASP A 237 -37.82 -3.74 -3.71
C ASP A 237 -36.96 -4.54 -2.75
N THR A 238 -36.78 -4.02 -1.55
CA THR A 238 -36.08 -4.73 -0.47
C THR A 238 -37.09 -5.57 0.32
N LYS A 239 -36.61 -6.66 0.95
CA LYS A 239 -37.40 -7.58 1.80
C LYS A 239 -38.14 -6.88 2.96
N HIS A 240 -37.88 -5.59 3.19
CA HIS A 240 -38.48 -4.75 4.22
C HIS A 240 -39.43 -3.66 3.67
N HIS A 241 -40.00 -3.84 2.47
CA HIS A 241 -40.95 -2.90 1.84
C HIS A 241 -40.44 -1.44 1.69
N GLY A 242 -39.12 -1.22 1.76
CA GLY A 242 -38.51 0.06 1.45
C GLY A 242 -38.10 0.09 -0.01
N LYS A 243 -38.69 1.01 -0.81
CA LYS A 243 -38.26 1.17 -2.20
C LYS A 243 -36.88 1.80 -2.23
N ARG A 244 -35.97 1.28 -3.06
CA ARG A 244 -34.62 1.84 -3.23
C ARG A 244 -34.23 2.04 -4.68
N TYR A 245 -33.50 3.12 -4.96
CA TYR A 245 -32.85 3.36 -6.26
C TYR A 245 -31.37 2.99 -6.15
N SER A 246 -30.75 2.44 -7.18
CA SER A 246 -29.31 2.17 -7.19
C SER A 246 -28.58 2.69 -8.42
N CYS A 247 -27.40 3.25 -8.21
CA CYS A 247 -26.47 3.69 -9.26
C CYS A 247 -25.75 2.49 -9.89
N ASN A 248 -25.98 2.23 -11.18
CA ASN A 248 -25.37 1.11 -11.91
C ASN A 248 -23.82 1.15 -12.01
N ARG A 249 -23.19 2.28 -11.66
CA ARG A 249 -21.74 2.46 -11.77
C ARG A 249 -21.01 2.37 -10.44
N CYS A 250 -21.73 2.50 -9.34
CA CYS A 250 -21.16 2.74 -8.02
C CYS A 250 -21.76 1.87 -6.91
N ASP A 251 -22.77 1.05 -7.22
CA ASP A 251 -23.48 0.13 -6.31
C ASP A 251 -24.05 0.80 -5.04
N ILE A 252 -24.23 2.12 -5.08
CA ILE A 252 -24.86 2.90 -4.02
C ILE A 252 -26.38 2.75 -4.16
N SER A 253 -27.08 2.40 -3.06
CA SER A 253 -28.54 2.32 -3.00
C SER A 253 -29.15 3.41 -2.10
N TRP A 254 -30.26 4.01 -2.51
CA TRP A 254 -30.97 5.13 -1.88
C TRP A 254 -32.34 4.69 -1.37
N SER A 255 -32.88 5.22 -0.28
CA SER A 255 -34.30 5.00 0.11
C SER A 255 -35.25 5.96 -0.61
N SER A 256 -36.44 5.50 -0.99
CA SER A 256 -37.43 6.30 -1.73
C SER A 256 -38.36 7.15 -0.84
N LYS A 257 -38.14 7.24 0.47
CA LYS A 257 -39.07 7.97 1.35
C LYS A 257 -38.65 9.44 1.43
N ALA A 258 -39.48 10.29 0.85
CA ALA A 258 -39.65 11.66 1.28
C ALA A 258 -40.35 11.67 2.65
N THR A 259 -39.86 12.51 3.57
CA THR A 259 -40.70 13.08 4.62
C THR A 259 -40.84 14.55 4.29
#